data_AF-A0A1B6KWW6-F1
#
_entry.id   AF-A0A1B6KWW6-F1
#
_cell.length_a   1.000
_cell.length_b   1.000
_cell.length_c   1.000
_cell.angle_alpha   90.00
_cell.angle_beta   90.00
_cell.angle_gamma   90.00
#
_symmetry.space_group_name_H-M   'P 1'
#
loop_
_entity.id
_entity.type
_entity.pdbx_description
1 polymer ?
#
loop_
_entity_poly.entity_id
_entity_poly.type
_entity_poly.pdbx_seq_one_letter_code
_entity_poly.pdbx_strand_id
1 'polypeptide(L)'
;MSLTEGTKVRALDYFHTHSIFQLFSFLMSHLLVNAPPEPIPFLMSVLDRCLQYRDGDGSPPLIFELRHVQSVYSALDPLEEGTISYDQYLVGMMTLGLTDFEVWPVDKITPSTCVEKNKFIAEAEKALLKQLDQLLGKSLVAQTSEDKNSEVSILNDQSEPQHERWFDEGSDGTSGKLPTDEADKSE
;
A
#
# COMPACT_ATOMS: atom_id res chain seq x y z
N MET A 1 34.80 -25.72 9.10
CA MET A 1 33.93 -26.43 8.15
C MET A 1 33.68 -25.52 6.97
N SER A 2 34.01 -25.93 5.74
CA SER A 2 33.68 -25.16 4.53
C SER A 2 32.27 -25.51 4.08
N LEU A 3 31.42 -24.51 3.82
CA LEU A 3 30.11 -24.75 3.22
C LEU A 3 30.28 -25.35 1.81
N THR A 4 29.48 -26.36 1.50
CA THR A 4 29.36 -26.89 0.13
C THR A 4 28.68 -25.86 -0.77
N GLU A 5 28.98 -25.87 -2.07
CA GLU A 5 28.45 -24.86 -3.01
C GLU A 5 26.92 -24.82 -3.04
N GLY A 6 26.27 -25.99 -3.04
CA GLY A 6 24.80 -26.07 -2.95
C GLY A 6 24.21 -25.54 -1.64
N THR A 7 24.97 -25.55 -0.53
CA THR A 7 24.53 -24.93 0.73
C THR A 7 24.68 -23.41 0.68
N LYS A 8 25.72 -22.89 0.02
CA LYS A 8 25.90 -21.44 -0.17
C LYS A 8 24.77 -20.84 -0.99
N VAL A 9 24.42 -21.46 -2.11
CA VAL A 9 23.33 -20.97 -2.98
C VAL A 9 22.01 -20.86 -2.22
N ARG A 10 21.63 -21.90 -1.44
CA ARG A 10 20.43 -21.85 -0.60
C ARG A 10 20.49 -20.77 0.48
N ALA A 11 21.65 -20.56 1.10
CA ALA A 11 21.80 -19.51 2.11
C ALA A 11 21.64 -18.11 1.51
N LEU A 12 22.23 -17.88 0.33
CA LEU A 12 22.08 -16.61 -0.38
C LEU A 12 20.64 -16.37 -0.81
N ASP A 13 19.97 -17.38 -1.37
CA ASP A 13 18.56 -17.31 -1.72
C ASP A 13 17.70 -16.93 -0.51
N TYR A 14 17.89 -17.62 0.62
CA TYR A 14 17.22 -17.29 1.88
C TYR A 14 17.47 -15.83 2.33
N PHE A 15 18.73 -15.35 2.25
CA PHE A 15 19.05 -13.98 2.61
C PHE A 15 18.41 -12.94 1.70
N HIS A 16 18.31 -13.23 0.40
CA HIS A 16 17.65 -12.35 -0.55
C HIS A 16 16.13 -12.35 -0.38
N THR A 17 15.49 -13.53 -0.30
CA THR A 17 14.03 -13.66 -0.15
C THR A 17 13.51 -13.01 1.12
N HIS A 18 14.28 -13.06 2.21
CA HIS A 18 13.87 -12.51 3.50
C HIS A 18 14.52 -11.16 3.83
N SER A 19 15.12 -10.48 2.83
CA SER A 19 15.74 -9.15 3.00
C SER A 19 16.71 -9.06 4.18
N ILE A 20 17.43 -10.15 4.46
CA ILE A 20 18.24 -10.29 5.68
C ILE A 20 19.39 -9.27 5.68
N PHE A 21 20.05 -9.05 4.54
CA PHE A 21 21.11 -8.06 4.43
C PHE A 21 20.62 -6.63 4.68
N GLN A 22 19.43 -6.31 4.17
CA GLN A 22 18.79 -5.01 4.36
C GLN A 22 18.39 -4.82 5.82
N LEU A 23 17.91 -5.87 6.50
CA LEU A 23 17.57 -5.83 7.93
C LEU A 23 18.79 -5.53 8.78
N PHE A 24 19.90 -6.25 8.57
CA PHE A 24 21.14 -5.97 9.28
C PHE A 24 21.65 -4.55 9.01
N SER A 25 21.58 -4.08 7.75
CA SER A 25 21.98 -2.71 7.39
C SER A 25 21.12 -1.66 8.11
N PHE A 26 19.82 -1.88 8.21
CA PHE A 26 18.88 -1.04 8.95
C PHE A 26 19.21 -1.00 10.45
N LEU A 27 19.43 -2.15 11.09
CA LEU A 27 19.79 -2.24 12.50
C LEU A 27 21.14 -1.57 12.79
N MET A 28 22.14 -1.79 11.94
CA MET A 28 23.44 -1.12 12.04
C MET A 28 23.30 0.39 11.93
N SER A 29 22.47 0.87 11.00
CA SER A 29 22.24 2.31 10.84
C SER A 29 21.59 2.93 12.08
N HIS A 30 20.63 2.24 12.71
CA HIS A 30 20.08 2.66 14.01
C HIS A 30 21.15 2.73 15.11
N LEU A 31 22.07 1.76 15.18
CA LEU A 31 23.18 1.79 16.14
C LEU A 31 24.14 2.96 15.89
N LEU A 32 24.49 3.21 14.63
CA LEU A 32 25.43 4.28 14.27
C LEU A 32 24.88 5.67 14.61
N VAL A 33 23.59 5.89 14.38
CA VAL A 33 22.94 7.18 14.65
C VAL A 33 22.70 7.41 16.14
N ASN A 34 22.25 6.38 16.87
CA ASN A 34 21.86 6.54 18.27
C ASN A 34 23.01 6.30 19.26
N ALA A 35 24.05 5.56 18.85
CA ALA A 35 25.20 5.17 19.66
C ALA A 35 24.84 4.82 21.13
N PRO A 36 23.88 3.89 21.35
CA PRO A 36 23.37 3.60 22.69
C PRO A 36 24.46 2.96 23.57
N PRO A 37 24.45 3.19 24.89
CA PRO A 37 25.40 2.55 25.81
C PRO A 37 25.22 1.03 25.87
N GLU A 38 23.98 0.57 25.71
CA GLU A 38 23.60 -0.84 25.73
C GLU A 38 23.04 -1.25 24.35
N PRO A 39 23.88 -1.72 23.42
CA PRO A 39 23.49 -1.91 22.02
C PRO A 39 22.51 -3.06 21.80
N ILE A 40 22.63 -4.16 22.55
CA ILE A 40 21.75 -5.34 22.38
C ILE A 40 20.32 -5.02 22.82
N PRO A 41 20.05 -4.51 24.05
CA PRO A 41 18.71 -4.13 24.45
C PRO A 41 18.08 -3.08 23.52
N PHE A 42 18.89 -2.13 23.04
CA PHE A 42 18.43 -1.13 22.08
C PHE A 42 17.97 -1.79 20.76
N LEU A 43 18.76 -2.69 20.18
CA LEU A 43 18.37 -3.39 18.95
C LEU A 43 17.09 -4.22 19.12
N MET A 44 16.91 -4.87 20.28
CA MET A 44 15.66 -5.57 20.60
C MET A 44 14.48 -4.60 20.56
N SER A 45 14.61 -3.41 21.16
CA SER A 45 13.56 -2.40 21.15
C SER A 45 13.23 -1.86 19.74
N VAL A 46 14.22 -1.80 18.85
CA VAL A 46 14.00 -1.43 17.44
C VAL A 46 13.20 -2.52 16.74
N LEU A 47 13.55 -3.79 16.94
CA LEU A 47 12.83 -4.93 16.38
C LEU A 47 11.39 -5.01 16.91
N ASP A 48 11.18 -4.77 18.21
CA ASP A 48 9.84 -4.76 18.80
C ASP A 48 8.95 -3.68 18.15
N ARG A 49 9.49 -2.46 17.94
CA ARG A 49 8.78 -1.40 17.21
C ARG A 49 8.51 -1.76 15.75
N CYS A 50 9.44 -2.46 15.08
CA CYS A 50 9.21 -2.97 13.74
C CYS A 50 8.04 -3.96 13.70
N LEU A 51 7.96 -4.88 14.67
CA LEU A 51 6.88 -5.86 14.77
C LEU A 51 5.55 -5.18 15.03
N GLN A 52 5.49 -4.25 16.00
CA GLN A 52 4.29 -3.44 16.26
C GLN A 52 3.82 -2.75 14.98
N TYR A 53 4.71 -2.00 14.32
CA TYR A 53 4.37 -1.26 13.11
C TYR A 53 3.89 -2.16 11.97
N ARG A 54 4.52 -3.33 11.81
CA ARG A 54 4.09 -4.33 10.81
C ARG A 54 2.67 -4.82 11.09
N ASP A 55 2.35 -5.05 12.36
CA ASP A 55 1.06 -5.56 12.81
C ASP A 55 -0.02 -4.46 12.87
N GLY A 56 0.33 -3.22 12.49
CA GLY A 56 -0.58 -2.08 12.39
C GLY A 56 -0.70 -1.26 13.68
N ASP A 57 0.14 -1.56 14.68
CA ASP A 57 0.23 -0.83 15.94
C ASP A 57 1.49 0.06 15.98
N GLY A 58 1.41 1.21 16.63
CA GLY A 58 2.56 2.08 16.78
C GLY A 58 3.07 2.77 15.50
N SER A 59 4.19 3.49 15.65
CA SER A 59 4.77 4.33 14.61
C SER A 59 5.92 3.64 13.88
N PRO A 60 6.17 3.98 12.60
CA PRO A 60 7.25 3.39 11.83
C PRO A 60 8.62 3.75 12.44
N PRO A 61 9.50 2.76 12.73
CA PRO A 61 10.83 3.02 13.28
C PRO A 61 11.83 3.52 12.21
N LEU A 62 11.52 4.65 11.59
CA LEU A 62 12.40 5.31 10.62
C LEU A 62 13.62 5.93 11.31
N ILE A 63 14.75 5.95 10.59
CA ILE A 63 15.98 6.66 11.01
C ILE A 63 15.85 8.15 10.66
N PHE A 64 15.24 8.45 9.52
CA PHE A 64 14.98 9.80 9.08
C PHE A 64 13.59 10.25 9.55
N GLU A 65 13.56 11.21 10.46
CA GLU A 65 12.36 11.93 10.87
C GLU A 65 12.06 13.08 9.88
N LEU A 66 10.86 13.65 9.94
CA LEU A 66 10.45 14.79 9.12
C LEU A 66 11.48 15.94 9.16
N ARG A 67 12.05 16.25 10.33
CA ARG A 67 13.08 17.29 10.47
C ARG A 67 14.35 16.99 9.66
N HIS A 68 14.71 15.71 9.51
CA HIS A 68 15.86 15.29 8.72
C HIS A 68 15.56 15.49 7.22
N VAL A 69 14.37 15.08 6.77
CA VAL A 69 13.91 15.28 5.39
C VAL A 69 13.86 16.77 5.04
N GLN A 70 13.31 17.60 5.93
CA GLN A 70 13.29 19.05 5.77
C GLN A 70 14.70 19.65 5.70
N SER A 71 15.63 19.15 6.51
CA SER A 71 17.03 19.61 6.51
C SER A 71 17.74 19.26 5.20
N VAL A 72 17.49 18.08 4.63
CA VAL A 72 18.01 17.69 3.32
C VAL A 72 17.50 18.64 2.24
N TYR A 73 16.20 18.96 2.25
CA TYR A 73 15.65 19.93 1.30
C TYR A 73 16.31 21.31 1.43
N SER A 74 16.41 21.83 2.66
CA SER A 74 17.05 23.13 2.92
C SER A 74 18.52 23.16 2.50
N ALA A 75 19.23 22.04 2.55
CA ALA A 75 20.60 21.95 2.02
C ALA A 75 20.67 22.01 0.49
N LEU A 76 19.60 21.60 -0.21
CA LEU A 76 19.48 21.64 -1.66
C LEU A 76 18.95 22.97 -2.20
N ASP A 77 18.24 23.73 -1.36
CA ASP A 77 17.70 25.07 -1.64
C ASP A 77 18.31 26.13 -0.69
N PRO A 78 19.63 26.41 -0.78
CA PRO A 78 20.31 27.32 0.14
C PRO A 78 19.91 28.79 -0.03
N LEU A 79 19.30 29.13 -1.18
CA LEU A 79 18.83 30.48 -1.48
C LEU A 79 17.36 30.69 -1.10
N GLU A 80 16.69 29.67 -0.58
CA GLU A 80 15.26 29.69 -0.23
C GLU A 80 14.36 30.10 -1.40
N GLU A 81 14.68 29.63 -2.62
CA GLU A 81 13.90 29.89 -3.83
C GLU A 81 12.54 29.16 -3.79
N GLY A 82 12.39 28.17 -2.92
CA GLY A 82 11.15 27.43 -2.71
C GLY A 82 10.98 26.23 -3.63
N THR A 83 11.93 26.02 -4.55
CA THR A 83 11.97 24.86 -5.46
C THR A 83 13.39 24.36 -5.68
N ILE A 84 13.53 23.06 -5.94
CA ILE A 84 14.80 22.43 -6.35
C ILE A 84 14.66 21.81 -7.75
N SER A 85 15.75 21.72 -8.50
CA SER A 85 15.78 20.97 -9.76
C SER A 85 15.56 19.48 -9.55
N TYR A 86 15.18 18.77 -10.61
CA TYR A 86 15.04 17.31 -10.57
C TYR A 86 16.33 16.57 -10.17
N ASP A 87 17.48 17.03 -10.64
CA ASP A 87 18.77 16.43 -10.26
C ASP A 87 19.04 16.59 -8.75
N GLN A 88 18.73 17.77 -8.20
CA GLN A 88 18.80 18.00 -6.76
C GLN A 88 17.80 17.13 -6.00
N TYR A 89 16.59 16.94 -6.52
CA TYR A 89 15.62 16.00 -5.96
C TYR A 89 16.22 14.58 -5.86
N LEU A 90 16.83 14.07 -6.93
CA LEU A 90 17.47 12.74 -6.92
C LEU A 90 18.60 12.66 -5.90
N VAL A 91 19.46 13.68 -5.83
CA VAL A 91 20.52 13.77 -4.82
C VAL A 91 19.93 13.75 -3.40
N GLY A 92 18.85 14.47 -3.16
CA GLY A 92 18.16 14.47 -1.87
C GLY A 92 17.60 13.11 -1.47
N MET A 93 16.94 12.42 -2.40
CA MET A 93 16.43 11.07 -2.17
C MET A 93 17.57 10.08 -1.87
N MET A 94 18.66 10.12 -2.64
CA MET A 94 19.84 9.29 -2.38
C MET A 94 20.52 9.61 -1.04
N THR A 95 20.52 10.88 -0.63
CA THR A 95 21.06 11.32 0.67
C THR A 95 20.27 10.72 1.84
N LEU A 96 18.96 10.49 1.67
CA LEU A 96 18.10 9.77 2.61
C LEU A 96 18.25 8.23 2.52
N GLY A 97 19.22 7.74 1.75
CA GLY A 97 19.48 6.31 1.58
C GLY A 97 18.47 5.59 0.68
N LEU A 98 17.65 6.32 -0.07
CA LEU A 98 16.66 5.77 -0.99
C LEU A 98 17.33 5.47 -2.34
N THR A 99 17.40 4.20 -2.71
CA THR A 99 18.01 3.76 -3.99
C THR A 99 17.01 3.19 -4.99
N ASP A 100 15.87 2.70 -4.51
CA ASP A 100 14.80 2.14 -5.34
C ASP A 100 13.46 2.76 -4.90
N PHE A 101 13.18 3.95 -5.44
CA PHE A 101 11.97 4.69 -5.14
C PHE A 101 11.22 5.04 -6.42
N GLU A 102 9.90 5.05 -6.30
CA GLU A 102 9.02 5.38 -7.41
C GLU A 102 9.03 6.88 -7.63
N VAL A 103 9.43 7.31 -8.83
CA VAL A 103 9.47 8.74 -9.16
C VAL A 103 8.10 9.20 -9.64
N TRP A 104 7.60 10.26 -9.01
CA TRP A 104 6.31 10.88 -9.32
C TRP A 104 6.28 11.55 -10.70
N PRO A 105 5.18 11.32 -11.45
CA PRO A 105 5.18 10.31 -12.49
C PRO A 105 6.14 10.71 -13.63
N VAL A 106 6.80 9.70 -14.17
CA VAL A 106 7.91 9.84 -15.14
C VAL A 106 7.53 10.63 -16.38
N ASP A 107 6.26 10.57 -16.80
CA ASP A 107 5.69 11.31 -17.94
C ASP A 107 5.65 12.83 -17.76
N LYS A 108 5.80 13.32 -16.52
CA LYS A 108 5.78 14.76 -16.19
C LYS A 108 7.17 15.33 -15.91
N ILE A 109 8.22 14.52 -15.99
CA ILE A 109 9.59 14.96 -15.75
C ILE A 109 10.18 15.50 -17.05
N THR A 110 10.54 16.76 -17.02
CA THR A 110 11.28 17.45 -18.07
C THR A 110 12.60 17.98 -17.49
N PRO A 111 13.57 18.38 -18.33
CA PRO A 111 14.81 18.99 -17.84
C PRO A 111 14.60 20.28 -17.03
N SER A 112 13.41 20.89 -17.13
CA SER A 112 13.02 22.09 -16.38
C SER A 112 12.08 21.78 -15.21
N THR A 113 11.93 20.50 -14.81
CA THR A 113 11.11 20.14 -13.67
C THR A 113 11.72 20.69 -12.38
N CYS A 114 10.95 21.55 -11.74
CA CYS A 114 11.22 22.04 -10.40
C CYS A 114 10.30 21.32 -9.40
N VAL A 115 10.85 20.97 -8.24
CA VAL A 115 10.16 20.26 -7.17
C VAL A 115 10.04 21.19 -5.97
N GLU A 116 8.82 21.47 -5.55
CA GLU A 116 8.54 22.26 -4.36
C GLU A 116 8.85 21.47 -3.08
N LYS A 117 9.15 22.20 -1.99
CA LYS A 117 9.45 21.62 -0.67
C LYS A 117 8.42 20.59 -0.19
N ASN A 118 7.14 20.93 -0.23
CA ASN A 118 6.08 20.03 0.24
C ASN A 118 6.00 18.75 -0.59
N LYS A 119 6.28 18.86 -1.90
CA LYS A 119 6.30 17.70 -2.79
C LYS A 119 7.50 16.80 -2.52
N PHE A 120 8.69 17.37 -2.34
CA PHE A 120 9.88 16.61 -1.93
C PHE A 120 9.63 15.85 -0.63
N ILE A 121 9.11 16.52 0.41
CA ILE A 121 8.85 15.91 1.71
C ILE A 121 7.86 14.75 1.58
N ALA A 122 6.74 14.95 0.89
CA ALA A 122 5.73 13.91 0.74
C ALA A 122 6.25 12.66 0.00
N GLU A 123 7.01 12.86 -1.08
CA GLU A 123 7.58 11.72 -1.82
C GLU A 123 8.70 11.02 -1.03
N ALA A 124 9.53 11.77 -0.29
CA ALA A 124 10.56 11.20 0.56
C ALA A 124 9.96 10.36 1.71
N GLU A 125 8.95 10.86 2.40
CA GLU A 125 8.24 10.11 3.45
C GLU A 125 7.59 8.85 2.89
N LYS A 126 6.87 8.97 1.77
CA LYS A 126 6.26 7.83 1.09
C LYS A 126 7.30 6.77 0.71
N ALA A 127 8.45 7.18 0.18
CA ALA A 127 9.52 6.26 -0.20
C ALA A 127 10.19 5.58 1.01
N LEU A 128 10.46 6.33 2.09
CA LEU A 128 11.01 5.78 3.33
C LEU A 128 10.08 4.73 3.96
N LEU A 129 8.77 5.00 3.96
CA LEU A 129 7.76 4.05 4.44
C LEU A 129 7.69 2.80 3.55
N LYS A 130 7.65 2.97 2.22
CA LYS A 130 7.63 1.86 1.27
C LYS A 130 8.85 0.95 1.44
N GLN A 131 10.05 1.52 1.63
CA GLN A 131 11.26 0.75 1.88
C GLN A 131 11.18 -0.03 3.19
N LEU A 132 10.66 0.59 4.26
CA LEU A 132 10.45 -0.10 5.54
C LEU A 132 9.41 -1.22 5.42
N ASP A 133 8.29 -1.00 4.73
CA ASP A 133 7.25 -2.01 4.53
C ASP A 133 7.79 -3.23 3.76
N GLN A 134 8.56 -2.99 2.69
CA GLN A 134 9.25 -4.03 1.95
C GLN A 134 10.24 -4.81 2.83
N LEU A 135 10.99 -4.10 3.67
CA LEU A 135 11.93 -4.72 4.62
C LEU A 135 11.22 -5.65 5.61
N LEU A 136 10.05 -5.24 6.11
CA LEU A 136 9.30 -5.98 7.12
C LEU A 136 8.40 -7.08 6.52
N GLY A 137 8.39 -7.24 5.19
CA GLY A 137 7.50 -8.16 4.49
C GLY A 137 6.03 -7.78 4.66
N LYS A 138 5.74 -6.51 4.96
CA LYS A 138 4.38 -5.98 5.02
C LYS A 138 3.88 -5.87 3.59
N SER A 139 3.39 -6.99 3.04
CA SER A 139 2.69 -6.97 1.76
C SER A 139 1.57 -5.95 1.87
N LEU A 140 1.49 -5.03 0.92
CA LEU A 140 0.36 -4.11 0.73
C LEU A 140 -0.90 -4.92 0.37
N VAL A 141 -1.39 -5.75 1.28
CA VAL A 141 -2.80 -6.11 1.31
C VAL A 141 -3.47 -4.92 2.00
N ALA A 142 -3.54 -3.82 1.26
CA ALA A 142 -4.34 -2.69 1.64
C ALA A 142 -5.77 -3.19 1.84
N GLN A 143 -6.35 -2.80 2.97
CA GLN A 143 -7.74 -2.95 3.31
C GLN A 143 -8.60 -2.34 2.20
N THR A 144 -9.03 -3.16 1.25
CA THR A 144 -10.19 -2.89 0.40
C THR A 144 -11.38 -3.65 1.00
N SER A 145 -11.94 -3.11 2.07
CA SER A 145 -13.28 -3.46 2.58
C SER A 145 -13.64 -2.41 3.64
N GLU A 146 -14.75 -1.69 3.65
CA GLU A 146 -15.97 -1.67 2.85
C GLU A 146 -16.68 -0.36 3.25
N ASP A 147 -16.35 0.77 2.61
CA ASP A 147 -17.28 1.91 2.55
C ASP A 147 -18.25 1.63 1.38
N LYS A 148 -19.21 0.73 1.61
CA LYS A 148 -20.39 0.56 0.76
C LYS A 148 -21.59 0.25 1.62
N ASN A 149 -22.13 1.25 2.31
CA ASN A 149 -23.51 1.16 2.78
C ASN A 149 -24.19 2.54 2.91
N SER A 150 -24.67 3.07 1.80
CA SER A 150 -25.67 4.16 1.66
C SER A 150 -25.61 4.64 0.20
N GLU A 151 -26.61 4.59 -0.68
CA GLU A 151 -28.04 4.33 -0.65
C GLU A 151 -28.42 3.71 -2.01
N VAL A 152 -29.32 2.73 -2.04
CA VAL A 152 -30.09 2.41 -3.24
C VAL A 152 -31.56 2.63 -2.91
N SER A 153 -32.14 3.64 -3.54
CA SER A 153 -33.56 3.93 -3.67
C SER A 153 -33.61 5.00 -4.78
N ILE A 154 -34.37 4.93 -5.87
CA ILE A 154 -35.65 4.29 -6.15
C ILE A 154 -35.99 4.61 -7.64
N LEU A 155 -36.66 3.68 -8.34
CA LEU A 155 -37.53 3.85 -9.55
C LEU A 155 -36.88 4.39 -10.85
N ASN A 156 -37.31 4.03 -12.07
CA ASN A 156 -38.23 3.06 -12.68
C ASN A 156 -38.03 3.22 -14.21
N ASP A 157 -38.63 2.32 -14.97
CA ASP A 157 -39.28 2.59 -16.27
C ASP A 157 -38.68 1.99 -17.55
N GLN A 158 -39.34 0.90 -17.95
CA GLN A 158 -39.83 0.57 -19.30
C GLN A 158 -38.84 0.50 -20.47
N SER A 159 -38.67 -0.71 -21.02
CA SER A 159 -39.43 -1.15 -22.21
C SER A 159 -39.06 -2.60 -22.60
N GLU A 160 -40.09 -3.37 -22.93
CA GLU A 160 -40.13 -4.80 -23.23
C GLU A 160 -40.41 -4.99 -24.77
N PRO A 161 -40.74 -6.18 -25.31
CA PRO A 161 -39.89 -7.27 -25.84
C PRO A 161 -40.17 -7.62 -27.32
N GLN A 162 -39.34 -8.44 -28.00
CA GLN A 162 -39.66 -9.23 -29.22
C GLN A 162 -38.63 -10.39 -29.39
N HIS A 163 -38.86 -11.63 -29.85
CA HIS A 163 -40.02 -12.40 -30.33
C HIS A 163 -39.54 -13.87 -30.65
N GLU A 164 -40.49 -14.81 -30.74
CA GLU A 164 -40.47 -16.18 -31.38
C GLU A 164 -40.07 -17.42 -30.56
N ARG A 165 -41.00 -18.30 -30.12
CA ARG A 165 -41.90 -19.29 -30.79
C ARG A 165 -41.20 -20.51 -31.41
N TRP A 166 -41.40 -21.69 -30.80
CA TRP A 166 -41.63 -22.96 -31.53
C TRP A 166 -42.35 -24.03 -30.65
N PHE A 167 -43.56 -24.44 -31.10
CA PHE A 167 -44.38 -25.68 -30.96
C PHE A 167 -44.27 -26.59 -29.71
N ASP A 168 -45.33 -27.01 -28.99
CA ASP A 168 -46.65 -27.66 -29.26
C ASP A 168 -46.62 -29.20 -29.12
N GLU A 169 -47.41 -29.76 -28.18
CA GLU A 169 -48.29 -30.97 -28.26
C GLU A 169 -48.57 -31.68 -26.90
N GLY A 170 -49.85 -32.04 -26.68
CA GLY A 170 -50.37 -33.17 -25.87
C GLY A 170 -50.83 -32.85 -24.43
N SER A 171 -52.12 -32.59 -24.11
CA SER A 171 -53.32 -33.47 -24.03
C SER A 171 -53.33 -34.52 -22.90
N ASP A 172 -53.94 -34.20 -21.75
CA ASP A 172 -54.93 -34.98 -20.96
C ASP A 172 -55.31 -34.10 -19.73
N GLY A 173 -56.55 -33.86 -19.28
CA GLY A 173 -57.76 -34.65 -19.31
C GLY A 173 -58.12 -35.08 -17.88
N THR A 174 -58.81 -34.25 -17.08
CA THR A 174 -59.89 -34.70 -16.14
C THR A 174 -60.53 -33.57 -15.33
N SER A 175 -61.86 -33.69 -15.23
CA SER A 175 -62.85 -32.80 -14.62
C SER A 175 -62.91 -32.84 -13.09
N GLY A 176 -63.29 -31.73 -12.46
CA GLY A 176 -63.62 -31.67 -11.02
C GLY A 176 -64.37 -30.41 -10.60
N LYS A 177 -65.71 -30.51 -10.64
CA LYS A 177 -66.82 -29.67 -10.10
C LYS A 177 -66.54 -28.49 -9.12
N LEU A 178 -67.25 -27.39 -9.40
CA LEU A 178 -67.77 -26.31 -8.53
C LEU A 178 -68.62 -26.85 -7.34
N PRO A 179 -68.94 -26.10 -6.26
CA PRO A 179 -69.74 -24.85 -6.35
C PRO A 179 -69.49 -23.75 -5.29
N THR A 180 -69.98 -22.52 -5.60
CA THR A 180 -70.73 -21.54 -4.76
C THR A 180 -70.21 -21.18 -3.35
N ASP A 181 -70.34 -19.98 -2.78
CA ASP A 181 -71.00 -18.69 -2.97
C ASP A 181 -70.35 -17.83 -1.84
N GLU A 182 -70.08 -16.53 -1.94
CA GLU A 182 -70.93 -15.38 -1.53
C GLU A 182 -69.87 -14.26 -1.29
N ALA A 183 -69.83 -13.11 -1.96
CA ALA A 183 -70.68 -11.92 -1.81
C ALA A 183 -71.08 -11.69 -0.33
N ASP A 184 -70.97 -10.56 0.35
CA ASP A 184 -70.80 -9.13 0.10
C ASP A 184 -70.66 -8.58 1.55
N LYS A 185 -69.63 -7.79 1.90
CA LYS A 185 -69.71 -6.34 2.18
C LYS A 185 -70.63 -5.91 3.34
N SER A 186 -70.21 -4.83 4.02
CA SER A 186 -70.91 -4.04 5.07
C SER A 186 -70.79 -4.69 6.46
N GLU A 187 -70.41 -4.02 7.54
CA GLU A 187 -70.34 -2.61 7.94
C GLU A 187 -69.31 -2.45 9.07
#